data_AF-A0AAU1L545-F1
#
_entry.id   AF-A0AAU1L545-F1
#
_cell.length_a   1.000
_cell.length_b   1.000
_cell.length_c   1.000
_cell.angle_alpha   90.00
_cell.angle_beta   90.00
_cell.angle_gamma   90.00
#
_symmetry.space_group_name_H-M   'P 1'
#
loop_
_entity.id
_entity.type
_entity.pdbx_description
1 polymer ?
#
loop_
_entity_poly.entity_id
_entity_poly.type
_entity_poly.pdbx_seq_one_letter_code
_entity_poly.pdbx_strand_id
1 'polypeptide(L)'
;MRSRRLVVSAAVVVAASVGFIPGMAQAAGPAAGPSAPVAKGVSAPGADLAKLGASEVKKFHSPAEHSVRKALPAAKGQTAATAQSAEAAVGNPDLGLVLDAQSTSAHGIEVRAQVLSSPGATLRVTYNWGDGTTDGADALPGQEVSLKHSYAELGEYNVKVTVTDAANQAEVVNELPLSTVGSDFTPYTPTRLLDTRTGTGAPMGMVKAYSSAKVKIAGNGKIPAGVTAVALNVTVTNAANPGHVTAFPGGGTRPTTSNLNFEAGQTVPNLVVVPVGKDGTVELYNGSWTAVDLIADITGYFTRTAASGYTPMAPVRAVDTRSGQGAPQGQVAGRGTIGVQLGGWYVPANATAVALNVTATGPREDGHLTAYPSGQQAPNTSNVNFKAGQTVANSVVVPVGPDGKVNVLNGAWAGTDVIVDVVGYYSPDSSGSFMPVTPGRMLDTRAWGQGPMYSRGYIWMPISHGEQGIAGYVLNTTVTNTKDAGFLSVAPDTNTPDQYESGTEAQLTRPTASTLNWTAGKTVPNLVQASSGGVNGVVDFWNQSWDTTDLIVDIFGYYETK
;
A
#
# COMPACT_ATOMS: atom_id res chain seq x y z
N MET A 1 -83.35 20.43 -38.84
CA MET A 1 -83.95 19.24 -38.20
C MET A 1 -83.11 18.01 -38.50
N ARG A 2 -82.73 17.30 -37.42
CA ARG A 2 -82.48 15.85 -37.30
C ARG A 2 -81.47 15.15 -38.24
N SER A 3 -80.25 15.05 -37.70
CA SER A 3 -79.60 13.80 -37.29
C SER A 3 -79.99 12.47 -37.95
N ARG A 4 -78.98 11.73 -38.45
CA ARG A 4 -78.72 10.34 -38.04
C ARG A 4 -77.22 10.03 -38.07
N ARG A 5 -76.78 9.37 -36.99
CA ARG A 5 -75.43 8.85 -36.72
C ARG A 5 -75.18 7.60 -37.57
N LEU A 6 -73.93 7.38 -37.96
CA LEU A 6 -73.35 6.04 -38.05
C LEU A 6 -71.92 6.08 -37.49
N VAL A 7 -71.63 5.16 -36.57
CA VAL A 7 -70.33 4.92 -35.94
C VAL A 7 -69.66 3.79 -36.71
N VAL A 8 -68.42 4.00 -37.17
CA VAL A 8 -67.46 2.91 -37.41
C VAL A 8 -66.06 3.42 -37.07
N SER A 9 -65.40 2.74 -36.14
CA SER A 9 -64.02 2.96 -35.71
C SER A 9 -63.03 2.38 -36.72
N ALA A 10 -61.94 3.10 -37.01
CA ALA A 10 -60.71 2.51 -37.56
C ALA A 10 -59.49 3.33 -37.13
N ALA A 11 -58.44 2.60 -36.76
CA ALA A 11 -57.28 3.01 -35.98
C ALA A 11 -56.37 4.05 -36.65
N VAL A 12 -55.85 4.98 -35.85
CA VAL A 12 -54.74 5.87 -36.20
C VAL A 12 -53.43 5.14 -35.95
N VAL A 13 -52.66 4.94 -37.01
CA VAL A 13 -51.25 4.52 -36.93
C VAL A 13 -50.43 5.75 -36.54
N VAL A 14 -49.99 5.80 -35.28
CA VAL A 14 -48.96 6.74 -34.84
C VAL A 14 -47.61 6.09 -35.12
N ALA A 15 -46.87 6.65 -36.09
CA ALA A 15 -45.48 6.33 -36.31
C ALA A 15 -44.67 6.81 -35.09
N ALA A 16 -44.35 5.90 -34.19
CA ALA A 16 -43.39 6.17 -33.11
C ALA A 16 -41.99 6.18 -33.72
N SER A 17 -41.40 7.37 -33.82
CA SER A 17 -39.97 7.56 -33.98
C SER A 17 -39.25 6.90 -32.80
N VAL A 18 -38.69 5.72 -33.02
CA VAL A 18 -37.81 5.04 -32.06
C VAL A 18 -36.52 5.84 -31.97
N GLY A 19 -36.47 6.77 -31.02
CA GLY A 19 -35.22 7.35 -30.57
C GLY A 19 -34.41 6.24 -29.91
N PHE A 20 -33.33 5.82 -30.55
CA PHE A 20 -32.29 5.02 -29.90
C PHE A 20 -31.69 5.88 -28.77
N ILE A 21 -32.10 5.60 -27.53
CA ILE A 21 -31.36 6.02 -26.34
C ILE A 21 -30.17 5.04 -26.26
N PRO A 22 -28.91 5.50 -26.37
CA PRO A 22 -27.76 4.65 -26.07
C PRO A 22 -27.90 4.21 -24.60
N GLY A 23 -27.93 2.89 -24.39
CA GLY A 23 -28.03 2.29 -23.06
C GLY A 23 -26.98 2.87 -22.13
N MET A 24 -27.44 3.46 -21.03
CA MET A 24 -26.60 3.99 -19.98
C MET A 24 -25.84 2.85 -19.32
N ALA A 25 -24.51 2.91 -19.28
CA ALA A 25 -23.73 2.15 -18.32
C ALA A 25 -24.01 2.74 -16.92
N GLN A 26 -25.01 2.20 -16.24
CA GLN A 26 -25.25 2.43 -14.82
C GLN A 26 -24.13 1.73 -14.02
N ALA A 27 -23.30 2.45 -13.27
CA ALA A 27 -22.74 1.93 -12.01
C ALA A 27 -23.84 1.86 -10.91
N ALA A 28 -24.98 1.26 -11.25
CA ALA A 28 -25.95 0.71 -10.32
C ALA A 28 -25.94 -0.79 -10.59
N GLY A 29 -25.40 -1.57 -9.66
CA GLY A 29 -25.36 -3.02 -9.80
C GLY A 29 -26.76 -3.63 -9.72
N PRO A 30 -26.98 -4.84 -10.27
CA PRO A 30 -28.15 -5.66 -9.94
C PRO A 30 -28.14 -6.05 -8.45
N ALA A 31 -29.30 -5.96 -7.77
CA ALA A 31 -29.60 -6.75 -6.56
C ALA A 31 -30.06 -8.15 -7.01
N ALA A 32 -29.77 -9.30 -6.39
CA ALA A 32 -29.62 -9.66 -4.98
C ALA A 32 -28.21 -10.17 -4.59
N GLY A 33 -28.07 -10.70 -3.36
CA GLY A 33 -26.83 -11.12 -2.64
C GLY A 33 -25.85 -12.07 -3.36
N PRO A 34 -24.87 -12.68 -2.67
CA PRO A 34 -23.78 -13.40 -3.32
C PRO A 34 -24.27 -14.62 -4.11
N SER A 35 -23.58 -14.92 -5.21
CA SER A 35 -23.74 -16.14 -6.01
C SER A 35 -22.78 -17.27 -5.58
N ALA A 36 -22.40 -17.30 -4.28
CA ALA A 36 -21.41 -18.17 -3.63
C ALA A 36 -19.92 -17.87 -3.96
N PRO A 37 -18.97 -18.21 -3.06
CA PRO A 37 -17.54 -18.15 -3.34
C PRO A 37 -17.17 -19.11 -4.49
N VAL A 38 -16.23 -18.68 -5.33
CA VAL A 38 -15.68 -19.48 -6.44
C VAL A 38 -14.76 -20.56 -5.88
N ALA A 39 -13.81 -20.15 -5.05
CA ALA A 39 -12.84 -21.01 -4.37
C ALA A 39 -12.06 -20.21 -3.31
N LYS A 40 -11.35 -20.94 -2.43
CA LYS A 40 -10.26 -20.40 -1.62
C LYS A 40 -9.10 -20.00 -2.53
N GLY A 41 -8.81 -18.70 -2.59
CA GLY A 41 -7.58 -18.15 -3.12
C GLY A 41 -6.38 -18.76 -2.41
N VAL A 42 -5.34 -19.16 -3.16
CA VAL A 42 -4.07 -19.50 -2.53
C VAL A 42 -3.47 -18.21 -1.95
N SER A 43 -3.43 -18.10 -0.62
CA SER A 43 -2.14 -17.86 0.00
C SER A 43 -1.43 -19.21 -0.02
N ALA A 44 -0.12 -19.26 -0.28
CA ALA A 44 0.60 -20.47 0.11
C ALA A 44 0.21 -20.77 1.58
N PRO A 45 -0.12 -22.02 1.96
CA PRO A 45 -0.58 -22.31 3.31
C PRO A 45 0.41 -21.74 4.33
N GLY A 46 0.00 -20.71 5.05
CA GLY A 46 0.86 -19.93 5.94
C GLY A 46 1.91 -19.10 5.19
N ALA A 47 1.49 -18.18 4.33
CA ALA A 47 2.31 -17.04 3.90
C ALA A 47 2.61 -16.20 5.14
N ASP A 48 3.53 -16.70 5.96
CA ASP A 48 4.16 -16.02 7.06
C ASP A 48 4.69 -14.71 6.47
N LEU A 49 3.95 -13.61 6.64
CA LEU A 49 4.35 -12.32 6.06
C LEU A 49 5.68 -11.90 6.68
N ALA A 50 5.99 -12.36 7.89
CA ALA A 50 7.33 -12.25 8.47
C ALA A 50 8.39 -13.09 7.71
N LYS A 51 8.03 -14.16 6.98
CA LYS A 51 8.88 -14.86 5.99
C LYS A 51 8.88 -14.26 4.58
N LEU A 52 7.78 -13.67 4.10
CA LEU A 52 7.80 -12.91 2.83
C LEU A 52 8.60 -11.61 2.97
N GLY A 53 8.57 -10.99 4.15
CA GLY A 53 9.50 -9.98 4.62
C GLY A 53 10.87 -10.54 5.06
N ALA A 54 11.07 -11.86 5.17
CA ALA A 54 12.35 -12.42 5.63
C ALA A 54 13.51 -12.26 4.64
N SER A 55 13.22 -11.84 3.40
CA SER A 55 14.27 -11.33 2.50
C SER A 55 14.89 -10.00 2.99
N GLU A 56 14.29 -9.35 4.00
CA GLU A 56 14.69 -8.05 4.54
C GLU A 56 14.83 -8.01 6.07
N VAL A 57 14.95 -9.15 6.78
CA VAL A 57 15.37 -9.12 8.20
C VAL A 57 16.73 -8.42 8.27
N LYS A 58 16.75 -7.19 8.79
CA LYS A 58 18.00 -6.46 8.97
C LYS A 58 18.71 -7.10 10.16
N LYS A 59 19.81 -7.77 9.87
CA LYS A 59 20.72 -8.30 10.87
C LYS A 59 21.79 -7.28 11.18
N PHE A 60 22.10 -7.17 12.46
CA PHE A 60 23.14 -6.29 12.98
C PHE A 60 24.04 -7.11 13.89
N HIS A 61 25.33 -6.81 13.89
CA HIS A 61 26.32 -7.53 14.67
C HIS A 61 27.31 -6.54 15.28
N SER A 62 27.51 -6.60 16.59
CA SER A 62 28.59 -5.93 17.29
C SER A 62 29.47 -6.98 17.97
N PRO A 63 30.75 -7.12 17.57
CA PRO A 63 31.60 -8.16 18.07
C PRO A 63 32.15 -7.81 19.46
N ALA A 64 32.83 -8.76 20.11
CA ALA A 64 33.28 -8.62 21.50
C ALA A 64 34.30 -7.48 21.68
N GLU A 65 35.08 -7.15 20.65
CA GLU A 65 36.11 -6.10 20.68
C GLU A 65 35.52 -4.69 20.84
N HIS A 66 34.22 -4.53 20.58
CA HIS A 66 33.50 -3.28 20.82
C HIS A 66 33.00 -3.15 22.27
N SER A 67 33.22 -4.18 23.09
CA SER A 67 32.87 -4.16 24.50
C SER A 67 33.85 -3.31 25.31
N VAL A 68 33.31 -2.44 26.16
CA VAL A 68 34.09 -1.65 27.13
C VAL A 68 33.88 -2.23 28.52
N ARG A 69 34.95 -2.75 29.12
CA ARG A 69 34.96 -3.22 30.52
C ARG A 69 35.23 -2.06 31.48
N LYS A 70 34.54 -2.06 32.62
CA LYS A 70 34.70 -1.06 33.69
C LYS A 70 34.56 -1.73 35.06
N ALA A 71 35.14 -1.10 36.08
CA ALA A 71 34.86 -1.46 37.47
C ALA A 71 33.50 -0.91 37.91
N LEU A 72 32.78 -1.63 38.78
CA LEU A 72 31.53 -1.14 39.33
C LEU A 72 31.73 0.11 40.19
N PRO A 73 30.77 1.07 40.20
CA PRO A 73 30.83 2.23 41.08
C PRO A 73 30.90 1.79 42.55
N ALA A 74 31.81 2.38 43.33
CA ALA A 74 31.89 2.13 44.76
C ALA A 74 30.52 2.41 45.43
N ALA A 75 30.06 1.48 46.27
CA ALA A 75 28.84 1.68 47.04
C ALA A 75 28.93 2.99 47.84
N LYS A 76 27.80 3.74 47.95
CA LYS A 76 27.74 5.02 48.68
C LYS A 76 28.39 4.86 50.07
N GLY A 77 29.60 5.40 50.25
CA GLY A 77 30.37 5.31 51.49
C GLY A 77 31.81 4.78 51.38
N GLN A 78 32.28 4.33 50.20
CA GLN A 78 33.67 3.91 50.00
C GLN A 78 34.43 4.84 49.02
N THR A 79 35.69 5.13 49.33
CA THR A 79 36.57 6.05 48.57
C THR A 79 36.86 5.52 47.16
N ALA A 80 36.63 6.36 46.14
CA ALA A 80 36.90 6.03 44.75
C ALA A 80 38.40 5.81 44.49
N ALA A 81 38.74 4.69 43.84
CA ALA A 81 40.10 4.43 43.37
C ALA A 81 40.45 5.36 42.18
N THR A 82 41.73 5.73 42.08
CA THR A 82 42.25 6.58 40.99
C THR A 82 42.11 5.91 39.62
N ALA A 83 41.91 6.72 38.56
CA ALA A 83 41.63 6.25 37.20
C ALA A 83 42.65 5.23 36.64
N GLN A 84 43.90 5.30 37.08
CA GLN A 84 45.00 4.44 36.62
C GLN A 84 45.04 3.06 37.32
N SER A 85 44.31 2.88 38.42
CA SER A 85 44.16 1.60 39.15
C SER A 85 42.85 0.86 38.82
N ALA A 86 41.92 1.50 38.10
CA ALA A 86 40.63 0.92 37.72
C ALA A 86 40.73 0.00 36.50
N GLU A 87 41.66 0.24 35.57
CA GLU A 87 41.89 -0.62 34.40
C GLU A 87 42.59 -1.95 34.75
N ALA A 88 43.34 -2.00 35.86
CA ALA A 88 44.15 -3.16 36.25
C ALA A 88 43.45 -4.12 37.24
N ALA A 89 42.25 -3.79 37.75
CA ALA A 89 41.58 -4.52 38.82
C ALA A 89 40.08 -4.77 38.56
N VAL A 90 39.70 -5.01 37.31
CA VAL A 90 38.37 -5.55 36.98
C VAL A 90 38.43 -7.06 37.22
N GLY A 91 37.71 -7.61 38.19
CA GLY A 91 37.87 -9.00 38.68
C GLY A 91 37.50 -10.11 37.69
N ASN A 92 37.26 -9.81 36.42
CA ASN A 92 36.91 -10.77 35.38
C ASN A 92 37.50 -10.33 34.02
N PRO A 93 38.72 -10.77 33.68
CA PRO A 93 39.39 -10.37 32.43
C PRO A 93 38.75 -10.95 31.18
N ASP A 94 38.02 -12.07 31.32
CA ASP A 94 37.34 -12.77 30.24
C ASP A 94 35.95 -12.18 29.94
N LEU A 95 35.48 -11.23 30.75
CA LEU A 95 34.16 -10.63 30.60
C LEU A 95 34.08 -9.87 29.26
N GLY A 96 33.18 -10.31 28.38
CA GLY A 96 32.97 -9.77 27.05
C GLY A 96 31.52 -9.95 26.61
N LEU A 97 31.13 -9.22 25.57
CA LEU A 97 29.75 -9.18 25.11
C LEU A 97 29.69 -9.09 23.59
N VAL A 98 29.08 -10.09 22.96
CA VAL A 98 28.72 -10.05 21.53
C VAL A 98 27.24 -9.77 21.42
N LEU A 99 26.87 -8.86 20.52
CA LEU A 99 25.47 -8.51 20.26
C LEU A 99 25.10 -8.87 18.83
N ASP A 100 24.02 -9.63 18.67
CA ASP A 100 23.35 -9.85 17.40
C ASP A 100 21.92 -9.31 17.50
N ALA A 101 21.46 -8.56 16.51
CA ALA A 101 20.09 -8.05 16.49
C ALA A 101 19.40 -8.31 15.16
N GLN A 102 18.07 -8.43 15.21
CA GLN A 102 17.22 -8.58 14.04
C GLN A 102 15.87 -7.88 14.23
N SER A 103 15.32 -7.33 13.15
CA SER A 103 13.95 -6.79 13.15
C SER A 103 12.92 -7.92 13.31
N THR A 104 11.88 -7.69 14.12
CA THR A 104 10.77 -8.64 14.34
C THR A 104 9.42 -8.14 13.84
N SER A 105 9.27 -6.82 13.69
CA SER A 105 8.10 -6.15 13.09
C SER A 105 8.55 -4.78 12.56
N ALA A 106 7.63 -3.98 12.03
CA ALA A 106 7.85 -2.59 11.65
C ALA A 106 8.50 -1.77 12.78
N HIS A 107 8.09 -2.01 14.03
CA HIS A 107 8.55 -1.32 15.25
C HIS A 107 9.43 -2.19 16.15
N GLY A 108 9.49 -3.50 15.91
CA GLY A 108 10.06 -4.48 16.82
C GLY A 108 11.48 -4.92 16.46
N ILE A 109 12.28 -5.16 17.49
CA ILE A 109 13.64 -5.69 17.39
C ILE A 109 13.84 -6.80 18.42
N GLU A 110 14.54 -7.87 18.03
CA GLU A 110 15.13 -8.86 18.93
C GLU A 110 16.63 -8.59 19.03
N VAL A 111 17.17 -8.52 20.24
CA VAL A 111 18.62 -8.43 20.50
C VAL A 111 19.05 -9.63 21.34
N ARG A 112 20.10 -10.30 20.88
CA ARG A 112 20.75 -11.44 21.49
C ARG A 112 22.11 -11.01 22.02
N ALA A 113 22.32 -11.19 23.30
CA ALA A 113 23.58 -10.94 23.97
C ALA A 113 24.24 -12.26 24.34
N GLN A 114 25.38 -12.55 23.71
CA GLN A 114 26.23 -13.67 24.11
C GLN A 114 27.24 -13.18 25.13
N VAL A 115 27.12 -13.70 26.35
CA VAL A 115 27.97 -13.31 27.47
C VAL A 115 29.23 -14.17 27.49
N LEU A 116 30.37 -13.57 27.20
CA LEU A 116 31.67 -14.21 27.32
C LEU A 116 32.18 -13.98 28.74
N SER A 117 32.47 -15.06 29.47
CA SER A 117 33.04 -14.99 30.83
C SER A 117 33.54 -16.38 31.23
N SER A 118 34.53 -16.45 32.12
CA SER A 118 34.88 -17.70 32.77
C SER A 118 33.69 -18.22 33.62
N PRO A 119 33.56 -19.54 33.84
CA PRO A 119 32.52 -20.10 34.70
C PRO A 119 32.53 -19.46 36.09
N GLY A 120 31.36 -19.12 36.64
CA GLY A 120 31.27 -18.30 37.84
C GLY A 120 29.85 -17.99 38.27
N ALA A 121 29.70 -16.92 39.06
CA ALA A 121 28.44 -16.46 39.59
C ALA A 121 27.47 -16.01 38.48
N THR A 122 26.18 -15.95 38.82
CA THR A 122 25.15 -15.39 37.95
C THR A 122 25.45 -13.93 37.63
N LEU A 123 25.33 -13.58 36.34
CA LEU A 123 25.54 -12.25 35.80
C LEU A 123 24.18 -11.59 35.53
N ARG A 124 24.10 -10.27 35.67
CA ARG A 124 22.90 -9.50 35.31
C ARG A 124 23.09 -8.87 33.94
N VAL A 125 22.27 -9.23 32.97
CA VAL A 125 22.25 -8.61 31.63
C VAL A 125 21.13 -7.58 31.59
N THR A 126 21.44 -6.34 31.28
CA THR A 126 20.48 -5.22 31.18
C THR A 126 20.56 -4.59 29.81
N TYR A 127 19.40 -4.47 29.18
CA TYR A 127 19.19 -3.86 27.88
C TYR A 127 18.60 -2.48 28.11
N ASN A 128 19.28 -1.44 27.65
CA ASN A 128 18.71 -0.11 27.49
C ASN A 128 18.41 0.07 26.01
N TRP A 129 17.13 0.24 25.69
CA TRP A 129 16.65 0.27 24.31
C TRP A 129 16.85 1.63 23.62
N GLY A 130 17.34 2.65 24.34
CA GLY A 130 17.61 3.97 23.77
C GLY A 130 16.37 4.86 23.63
N ASP A 131 15.19 4.38 24.02
CA ASP A 131 13.93 5.12 24.10
C ASP A 131 13.54 5.50 25.54
N GLY A 132 14.47 5.29 26.49
CA GLY A 132 14.25 5.51 27.92
C GLY A 132 13.72 4.29 28.68
N THR A 133 13.42 3.18 27.98
CA THR A 133 13.03 1.92 28.60
C THR A 133 14.24 0.98 28.80
N THR A 134 14.11 0.09 29.79
CA THR A 134 15.14 -0.91 30.09
C THR A 134 14.53 -2.23 30.49
N ASP A 135 15.10 -3.32 29.99
CA ASP A 135 14.78 -4.69 30.42
C ASP A 135 16.03 -5.39 30.94
N GLY A 136 15.87 -6.55 31.55
CA GLY A 136 17.02 -7.38 31.86
C GLY A 136 16.68 -8.77 32.37
N ALA A 137 17.64 -9.67 32.22
CA ALA A 137 17.57 -11.05 32.66
C ALA A 137 18.87 -11.44 33.36
N ASP A 138 18.78 -12.48 34.19
CA ASP A 138 19.94 -13.09 34.81
C ASP A 138 20.45 -14.20 33.89
N ALA A 139 21.78 -14.35 33.80
CA ALA A 139 22.42 -15.31 32.91
C ALA A 139 23.63 -15.96 33.58
N LEU A 140 23.89 -17.23 33.28
CA LEU A 140 25.15 -17.86 33.62
C LEU A 140 26.24 -17.47 32.59
N PRO A 141 27.52 -17.48 32.96
CA PRO A 141 28.63 -17.33 32.01
C PRO A 141 28.49 -18.25 30.80
N GLY A 142 28.64 -17.70 29.59
CA GLY A 142 28.49 -18.43 28.33
C GLY A 142 27.05 -18.60 27.82
N GLN A 143 26.03 -18.14 28.56
CA GLN A 143 24.65 -18.13 28.07
C GLN A 143 24.36 -16.96 27.14
N GLU A 144 23.48 -17.21 26.17
CA GLU A 144 22.85 -16.19 25.35
C GLU A 144 21.55 -15.72 26.02
N VAL A 145 21.39 -14.41 26.15
CA VAL A 145 20.12 -13.79 26.55
C VAL A 145 19.50 -13.16 25.31
N SER A 146 18.30 -13.57 24.93
CA SER A 146 17.55 -12.94 23.83
C SER A 146 16.33 -12.22 24.38
N LEU A 147 16.22 -10.91 24.12
CA LEU A 147 15.04 -10.10 24.47
C LEU A 147 14.47 -9.42 23.22
N LYS A 148 13.15 -9.23 23.21
CA LYS A 148 12.42 -8.49 22.17
C LYS A 148 11.89 -7.18 22.74
N HIS A 149 11.88 -6.15 21.92
CA HIS A 149 11.34 -4.82 22.24
C HIS A 149 10.53 -4.27 21.07
N SER A 150 9.45 -3.56 21.34
CA SER A 150 8.69 -2.80 20.33
C SER A 150 8.77 -1.32 20.65
N TYR A 151 9.26 -0.52 19.70
CA TYR A 151 9.35 0.92 19.88
C TYR A 151 7.99 1.59 19.66
N ALA A 152 7.70 2.61 20.47
CA ALA A 152 6.49 3.41 20.28
C ALA A 152 6.53 4.24 18.99
N GLU A 153 7.71 4.62 18.52
CA GLU A 153 7.92 5.44 17.33
C GLU A 153 8.92 4.79 16.38
N LEU A 154 8.83 5.13 15.09
CA LEU A 154 9.89 4.76 14.15
C LEU A 154 11.09 5.68 14.34
N GLY A 155 12.30 5.10 14.29
CA GLY A 155 13.50 5.89 14.42
C GLY A 155 14.79 5.08 14.48
N GLU A 156 15.85 5.82 14.78
CA GLU A 156 17.16 5.30 15.10
C GLU A 156 17.35 5.29 16.62
N TYR A 157 17.84 4.18 17.14
CA TYR A 157 18.01 3.92 18.57
C TYR A 157 19.40 3.38 18.83
N ASN A 158 20.06 3.87 19.89
CA ASN A 158 21.31 3.28 20.34
C ASN A 158 21.01 2.30 21.47
N VAL A 159 21.00 1.00 21.15
CA VAL A 159 20.77 -0.04 22.16
C VAL A 159 22.07 -0.27 22.91
N LYS A 160 22.01 -0.16 24.24
CA LYS A 160 23.14 -0.38 25.12
C LYS A 160 22.87 -1.60 25.99
N VAL A 161 23.70 -2.62 25.86
CA VAL A 161 23.62 -3.82 26.70
C VAL A 161 24.76 -3.81 27.70
N THR A 162 24.43 -3.96 28.98
CA THR A 162 25.37 -3.99 30.09
C THR A 162 25.27 -5.34 30.79
N VAL A 163 26.40 -6.02 30.95
CA VAL A 163 26.50 -7.21 31.80
C VAL A 163 27.23 -6.83 33.07
N THR A 164 26.58 -7.04 34.22
CA THR A 164 27.13 -6.76 35.54
C THR A 164 27.52 -8.06 36.24
N ASP A 165 28.78 -8.14 36.64
CA ASP A 165 29.36 -9.16 37.50
C ASP A 165 29.63 -8.56 38.88
N ALA A 166 28.60 -8.60 39.74
CA ALA A 166 28.69 -8.04 41.08
C ALA A 166 29.71 -8.79 41.96
N ALA A 167 29.92 -10.09 41.72
CA ALA A 167 30.87 -10.90 42.49
C ALA A 167 32.31 -10.45 42.25
N ASN A 168 32.64 -10.06 41.02
CA ASN A 168 33.97 -9.63 40.63
C ASN A 168 34.12 -8.10 40.49
N GLN A 169 33.11 -7.33 40.94
CA GLN A 169 33.06 -5.88 40.86
C GLN A 169 33.33 -5.33 39.44
N ALA A 170 32.82 -6.05 38.45
CA ALA A 170 33.07 -5.79 37.04
C ALA A 170 31.77 -5.54 36.27
N GLU A 171 31.83 -4.68 35.27
CA GLU A 171 30.79 -4.56 34.25
C GLU A 171 31.41 -4.53 32.86
N VAL A 172 30.67 -4.99 31.87
CA VAL A 172 31.00 -4.82 30.46
C VAL A 172 29.80 -4.24 29.72
N VAL A 173 30.08 -3.34 28.79
CA VAL A 173 29.09 -2.64 28.00
C VAL A 173 29.39 -2.83 26.52
N ASN A 174 28.39 -3.17 25.72
CA ASN A 174 28.46 -3.08 24.26
C ASN A 174 27.23 -2.29 23.76
N GLU A 175 27.42 -1.50 22.71
CA GLU A 175 26.41 -0.63 22.12
C GLU A 175 26.21 -0.98 20.65
N LEU A 176 24.96 -0.89 20.19
CA LEU A 176 24.59 -1.20 18.82
C LEU A 176 23.55 -0.17 18.32
N PRO A 177 23.91 0.68 17.34
CA PRO A 177 22.95 1.55 16.69
C PRO A 177 22.03 0.71 15.80
N LEU A 178 20.73 0.85 16.01
CA LEU A 178 19.68 0.12 15.30
C LEU A 178 18.66 1.10 14.73
N SER A 179 17.97 0.68 13.68
CA SER A 179 16.81 1.42 13.16
C SER A 179 15.64 0.46 13.03
N THR A 180 14.45 0.95 13.35
CA THR A 180 13.21 0.25 12.97
C THR A 180 13.13 0.10 11.45
N VAL A 181 12.41 -0.92 10.98
CA VAL A 181 12.35 -1.26 9.55
C VAL A 181 11.10 -0.73 8.87
N GLY A 182 10.04 -0.46 9.63
CA GLY A 182 8.82 0.18 9.15
C GLY A 182 9.05 1.60 8.64
N SER A 183 8.08 2.10 7.88
CA SER A 183 8.11 3.47 7.40
C SER A 183 6.73 4.11 7.36
N ASP A 184 6.65 5.36 7.79
CA ASP A 184 5.41 6.13 7.83
C ASP A 184 5.32 7.09 6.64
N PHE A 185 4.09 7.40 6.24
CA PHE A 185 3.79 8.21 5.07
C PHE A 185 3.87 9.70 5.38
N THR A 186 4.52 10.44 4.49
CA THR A 186 4.47 11.90 4.43
C THR A 186 3.78 12.31 3.14
N PRO A 187 2.63 13.01 3.20
CA PRO A 187 1.95 13.52 2.02
C PRO A 187 2.80 14.54 1.28
N TYR A 188 2.71 14.52 -0.05
CA TYR A 188 3.37 15.47 -0.91
C TYR A 188 2.38 16.02 -1.93
N THR A 189 2.34 17.35 -2.13
CA THR A 189 1.47 17.94 -3.16
C THR A 189 1.76 17.28 -4.51
N PRO A 190 0.72 16.81 -5.25
CA PRO A 190 0.93 16.09 -6.50
C PRO A 190 1.87 16.83 -7.45
N THR A 191 2.99 16.21 -7.81
CA THR A 191 4.07 16.84 -8.58
C THR A 191 4.63 15.88 -9.60
N ARG A 192 4.85 16.35 -10.83
CA ARG A 192 5.51 15.58 -11.88
C ARG A 192 7.01 15.47 -11.63
N LEU A 193 7.51 14.25 -11.43
CA LEU A 193 8.95 13.99 -11.27
C LEU A 193 9.59 13.49 -12.55
N LEU A 194 8.83 12.83 -13.43
CA LEU A 194 9.32 12.31 -14.70
C LEU A 194 8.27 12.51 -15.80
N ASP A 195 8.71 12.97 -16.97
CA ASP A 195 7.93 12.99 -18.22
C ASP A 195 8.87 12.96 -19.42
N THR A 196 8.99 11.78 -19.99
CA THR A 196 9.89 11.47 -21.13
C THR A 196 9.54 12.24 -22.40
N ARG A 197 8.32 12.77 -22.53
CA ARG A 197 7.91 13.58 -23.68
C ARG A 197 8.50 14.98 -23.65
N THR A 198 8.78 15.48 -22.46
CA THR A 198 9.22 16.87 -22.24
C THR A 198 10.65 16.98 -21.71
N GLY A 199 11.27 15.85 -21.35
CA GLY A 199 12.58 15.82 -20.71
C GLY A 199 12.55 16.19 -19.23
N THR A 200 11.39 16.12 -18.59
CA THR A 200 11.29 16.35 -17.13
C THR A 200 11.86 15.13 -16.40
N GLY A 201 12.89 15.30 -15.58
CA GLY A 201 13.47 14.25 -14.73
C GLY A 201 14.19 13.10 -15.45
N ALA A 202 14.15 13.06 -16.78
CA ALA A 202 14.83 12.10 -17.64
C ALA A 202 15.13 12.73 -19.00
N PRO A 203 16.06 12.19 -19.82
CA PRO A 203 16.27 12.66 -21.18
C PRO A 203 14.96 12.63 -22.00
N MET A 204 14.76 13.65 -22.83
CA MET A 204 13.61 13.69 -23.75
C MET A 204 13.71 12.54 -24.76
N GLY A 205 12.65 11.73 -24.85
CA GLY A 205 12.55 10.59 -25.76
C GLY A 205 11.91 9.37 -25.11
N MET A 206 11.21 8.59 -25.92
CA MET A 206 10.51 7.38 -25.49
C MET A 206 11.49 6.35 -24.90
N VAL A 207 11.06 5.67 -23.84
CA VAL A 207 11.77 4.55 -23.22
C VAL A 207 11.73 3.37 -24.17
N LYS A 208 12.91 2.94 -24.65
CA LYS A 208 13.05 1.84 -25.60
C LYS A 208 12.41 0.54 -25.07
N ALA A 209 12.08 -0.36 -26.00
CA ALA A 209 11.67 -1.71 -25.67
C ALA A 209 12.68 -2.35 -24.71
N TYR A 210 12.17 -3.05 -23.70
CA TYR A 210 12.97 -3.77 -22.72
C TYR A 210 14.04 -2.91 -22.01
N SER A 211 13.75 -1.64 -21.81
CA SER A 211 14.63 -0.68 -21.13
C SER A 211 13.90 0.04 -20.01
N SER A 212 14.65 0.64 -19.09
CA SER A 212 14.09 1.40 -17.97
C SER A 212 14.29 2.91 -18.12
N ALA A 213 13.37 3.68 -17.55
CA ALA A 213 13.61 5.07 -17.16
C ALA A 213 13.85 5.14 -15.65
N LYS A 214 14.78 6.00 -15.22
CA LYS A 214 15.05 6.25 -13.79
C LYS A 214 14.32 7.50 -13.33
N VAL A 215 13.56 7.38 -12.24
CA VAL A 215 12.91 8.50 -11.55
C VAL A 215 13.75 8.85 -10.32
N LYS A 216 14.26 10.09 -10.24
CA LYS A 216 14.96 10.56 -9.05
C LYS A 216 13.95 10.95 -7.96
N ILE A 217 14.01 10.28 -6.82
CA ILE A 217 13.09 10.48 -5.68
C ILE A 217 13.82 11.22 -4.56
N ALA A 218 14.77 10.53 -3.92
CA ALA A 218 15.41 11.04 -2.72
C ALA A 218 16.31 12.24 -3.05
N GLY A 219 16.11 13.36 -2.34
CA GLY A 219 16.78 14.63 -2.61
C GLY A 219 16.23 15.42 -3.81
N ASN A 220 15.10 15.01 -4.40
CA ASN A 220 14.43 15.77 -5.46
C ASN A 220 13.45 16.78 -4.86
N GLY A 221 13.64 18.06 -5.15
CA GLY A 221 12.78 19.13 -4.61
C GLY A 221 12.84 19.16 -3.07
N LYS A 222 11.70 19.00 -2.41
CA LYS A 222 11.59 18.97 -0.94
C LYS A 222 11.59 17.54 -0.35
N ILE A 223 11.84 16.52 -1.17
CA ILE A 223 11.87 15.12 -0.74
C ILE A 223 13.23 14.84 -0.06
N PRO A 224 13.26 14.31 1.17
CA PRO A 224 14.51 14.05 1.89
C PRO A 224 15.34 12.93 1.25
N ALA A 225 16.62 12.82 1.65
CA ALA A 225 17.51 11.75 1.16
C ALA A 225 17.19 10.36 1.76
N GLY A 226 16.58 10.30 2.95
CA GLY A 226 16.30 9.08 3.71
C GLY A 226 14.97 8.38 3.40
N VAL A 227 14.41 8.57 2.21
CA VAL A 227 13.15 7.95 1.79
C VAL A 227 13.31 6.44 1.58
N THR A 228 12.38 5.65 2.09
CA THR A 228 12.38 4.18 1.98
C THR A 228 11.48 3.68 0.86
N ALA A 229 10.35 4.35 0.61
CA ALA A 229 9.42 4.02 -0.46
C ALA A 229 8.68 5.28 -0.94
N VAL A 230 8.01 5.21 -2.08
CA VAL A 230 7.30 6.33 -2.68
C VAL A 230 5.96 5.91 -3.27
N ALA A 231 4.95 6.77 -3.15
CA ALA A 231 3.69 6.65 -3.87
C ALA A 231 3.75 7.49 -5.16
N LEU A 232 3.69 6.83 -6.33
CA LEU A 232 3.74 7.44 -7.65
C LEU A 232 2.52 7.05 -8.46
N ASN A 233 1.88 8.00 -9.14
CA ASN A 233 1.00 7.67 -10.25
C ASN A 233 1.84 7.56 -11.53
N VAL A 234 1.99 6.34 -12.04
CA VAL A 234 2.78 6.04 -13.24
C VAL A 234 1.85 5.93 -14.44
N THR A 235 2.12 6.70 -15.49
CA THR A 235 1.31 6.71 -16.72
C THR A 235 2.16 6.30 -17.90
N VAL A 236 1.63 5.35 -18.69
CA VAL A 236 2.14 5.04 -20.04
C VAL A 236 1.32 5.82 -21.07
N THR A 237 1.99 6.34 -22.10
CA THR A 237 1.34 6.92 -23.27
C THR A 237 2.15 6.64 -24.54
N ASN A 238 1.56 6.92 -25.70
CA ASN A 238 2.19 6.70 -27.02
C ASN A 238 2.62 5.24 -27.24
N ALA A 239 1.91 4.29 -26.64
CA ALA A 239 2.18 2.86 -26.80
C ALA A 239 1.71 2.35 -28.16
N ALA A 240 2.62 1.83 -28.98
CA ALA A 240 2.28 1.23 -30.28
C ALA A 240 1.92 -0.27 -30.19
N ASN A 241 2.29 -0.93 -29.10
CA ASN A 241 2.03 -2.35 -28.84
C ASN A 241 1.53 -2.53 -27.40
N PRO A 242 0.80 -3.63 -27.11
CA PRO A 242 0.52 -4.00 -25.74
C PRO A 242 1.82 -4.30 -24.97
N GLY A 243 1.76 -4.10 -23.65
CA GLY A 243 2.87 -4.38 -22.77
C GLY A 243 2.56 -4.06 -21.32
N HIS A 244 3.63 -3.91 -20.53
CA HIS A 244 3.52 -3.58 -19.12
C HIS A 244 4.67 -2.70 -18.65
N VAL A 245 4.47 -2.07 -17.49
CA VAL A 245 5.51 -1.40 -16.71
C VAL A 245 5.69 -2.13 -15.39
N THR A 246 6.96 -2.37 -15.04
CA THR A 246 7.37 -2.83 -13.71
C THR A 246 8.14 -1.70 -13.02
N ALA A 247 7.68 -1.30 -11.83
CA ALA A 247 8.36 -0.35 -10.96
C ALA A 247 9.16 -1.10 -9.89
N PHE A 248 10.43 -0.72 -9.69
CA PHE A 248 11.32 -1.39 -8.72
C PHE A 248 12.41 -0.43 -8.22
N PRO A 249 13.03 -0.68 -7.05
CA PRO A 249 14.07 0.19 -6.51
C PRO A 249 15.29 0.30 -7.43
N GLY A 250 15.84 1.51 -7.54
CA GLY A 250 17.08 1.80 -8.26
C GLY A 250 18.24 0.90 -7.85
N GLY A 251 18.89 0.27 -8.83
CA GLY A 251 19.98 -0.69 -8.59
C GLY A 251 19.54 -2.04 -7.99
N GLY A 252 18.24 -2.26 -7.82
CA GLY A 252 17.68 -3.55 -7.40
C GLY A 252 17.42 -4.50 -8.58
N THR A 253 17.12 -5.76 -8.25
CA THR A 253 16.70 -6.76 -9.25
C THR A 253 15.24 -6.52 -9.65
N ARG A 254 14.97 -6.45 -10.95
CA ARG A 254 13.61 -6.30 -11.48
C ARG A 254 12.75 -7.51 -11.10
N PRO A 255 11.59 -7.32 -10.45
CA PRO A 255 10.62 -8.39 -10.20
C PRO A 255 10.01 -8.96 -11.49
N THR A 256 9.37 -10.13 -11.39
CA THR A 256 8.60 -10.74 -12.49
C THR A 256 7.16 -10.25 -12.58
N THR A 257 6.71 -9.46 -11.60
CA THR A 257 5.38 -8.87 -11.54
C THR A 257 5.30 -7.57 -12.36
N SER A 258 4.09 -7.20 -12.76
CA SER A 258 3.81 -5.93 -13.42
C SER A 258 2.98 -5.02 -12.51
N ASN A 259 3.19 -3.71 -12.63
CA ASN A 259 2.35 -2.71 -11.97
C ASN A 259 1.26 -2.22 -12.92
N LEU A 260 1.63 -1.81 -14.13
CA LEU A 260 0.72 -1.24 -15.12
C LEU A 260 0.75 -2.10 -16.39
N ASN A 261 -0.41 -2.41 -16.95
CA ASN A 261 -0.57 -3.17 -18.18
C ASN A 261 -1.38 -2.30 -19.14
N PHE A 262 -0.98 -2.29 -20.40
CA PHE A 262 -1.56 -1.40 -21.40
C PHE A 262 -1.67 -2.10 -22.74
N GLU A 263 -2.63 -1.64 -23.54
CA GLU A 263 -2.85 -2.01 -24.93
C GLU A 263 -2.30 -0.92 -25.87
N ALA A 264 -2.16 -1.25 -27.15
CA ALA A 264 -1.78 -0.27 -28.16
C ALA A 264 -2.78 0.91 -28.22
N GLY A 265 -2.26 2.13 -28.34
CA GLY A 265 -3.03 3.38 -28.42
C GLY A 265 -3.59 3.89 -27.09
N GLN A 266 -3.29 3.23 -25.97
CA GLN A 266 -3.76 3.66 -24.66
C GLN A 266 -2.86 4.71 -24.01
N THR A 267 -3.51 5.59 -23.23
CA THR A 267 -2.88 6.41 -22.20
C THR A 267 -3.53 6.01 -20.88
N VAL A 268 -2.80 5.27 -20.04
CA VAL A 268 -3.36 4.66 -18.82
C VAL A 268 -2.42 4.84 -17.63
N PRO A 269 -2.94 5.26 -16.46
CA PRO A 269 -2.18 5.34 -15.23
C PRO A 269 -2.42 4.11 -14.33
N ASN A 270 -1.48 3.87 -13.40
CA ASN A 270 -1.73 3.11 -12.18
C ASN A 270 -0.93 3.75 -11.03
N LEU A 271 -1.52 3.83 -9.84
CA LEU A 271 -0.76 4.18 -8.64
C LEU A 271 0.18 3.04 -8.29
N VAL A 272 1.39 3.35 -7.82
CA VAL A 272 2.35 2.36 -7.32
C VAL A 272 2.91 2.84 -5.99
N VAL A 273 3.07 1.91 -5.05
CA VAL A 273 3.89 2.11 -3.85
C VAL A 273 5.11 1.21 -4.01
N VAL A 274 6.29 1.82 -4.10
CA VAL A 274 7.52 1.12 -4.49
C VAL A 274 8.69 1.55 -3.61
N PRO A 275 9.56 0.62 -3.15
CA PRO A 275 10.79 0.96 -2.46
C PRO A 275 11.69 1.87 -3.29
N VAL A 276 12.41 2.76 -2.61
CA VAL A 276 13.43 3.61 -3.23
C VAL A 276 14.80 2.93 -3.07
N GLY A 277 15.55 2.86 -4.17
CA GLY A 277 16.89 2.29 -4.18
C GLY A 277 17.88 3.07 -3.33
N LYS A 278 19.02 2.46 -2.99
CA LYS A 278 20.10 3.14 -2.22
C LYS A 278 20.67 4.36 -2.95
N ASP A 279 20.52 4.42 -4.28
CA ASP A 279 20.87 5.58 -5.10
C ASP A 279 19.80 6.72 -5.08
N GLY A 280 18.72 6.51 -4.33
CA GLY A 280 17.61 7.43 -4.21
C GLY A 280 16.66 7.43 -5.41
N THR A 281 16.66 6.38 -6.22
CA THR A 281 15.85 6.30 -7.44
C THR A 281 14.88 5.13 -7.47
N VAL A 282 13.91 5.21 -8.38
CA VAL A 282 13.02 4.12 -8.79
C VAL A 282 13.23 3.90 -10.29
N GLU A 283 13.25 2.64 -10.73
CA GLU A 283 13.27 2.29 -12.14
C GLU A 283 11.87 1.91 -12.64
N LEU A 284 11.51 2.43 -13.81
CA LEU A 284 10.29 2.08 -14.53
C LEU A 284 10.66 1.35 -15.81
N TYR A 285 10.51 0.04 -15.81
CA TYR A 285 10.86 -0.82 -16.93
C TYR A 285 9.73 -0.94 -17.95
N ASN A 286 10.02 -0.65 -19.22
CA ASN A 286 9.11 -0.92 -20.34
C ASN A 286 9.24 -2.38 -20.79
N GLY A 287 8.23 -3.20 -20.49
CA GLY A 287 8.14 -4.59 -20.90
C GLY A 287 7.48 -4.84 -22.25
N SER A 288 7.25 -3.81 -23.07
CA SER A 288 6.70 -3.95 -24.42
C SER A 288 7.78 -4.13 -25.50
N TRP A 289 7.34 -4.57 -26.68
CA TRP A 289 8.18 -4.76 -27.87
C TRP A 289 8.58 -3.44 -28.57
N THR A 290 7.95 -2.32 -28.21
CA THR A 290 8.19 -1.01 -28.80
C THR A 290 8.49 0.03 -27.74
N ALA A 291 8.95 1.21 -28.16
CA ALA A 291 9.20 2.29 -27.21
C ALA A 291 7.87 2.87 -26.69
N VAL A 292 7.87 3.38 -25.46
CA VAL A 292 6.71 4.06 -24.83
C VAL A 292 7.17 5.35 -24.16
N ASP A 293 6.27 6.32 -24.02
CA ASP A 293 6.50 7.43 -23.10
C ASP A 293 5.98 7.07 -21.71
N LEU A 294 6.80 7.38 -20.70
CA LEU A 294 6.48 7.27 -19.29
C LEU A 294 6.38 8.64 -18.64
N ILE A 295 5.42 8.76 -17.72
CA ILE A 295 5.20 9.90 -16.83
C ILE A 295 5.09 9.35 -15.39
N ALA A 296 5.69 10.02 -14.42
CA ALA A 296 5.55 9.68 -13.00
C ALA A 296 5.26 10.95 -12.18
N ASP A 297 4.11 10.95 -11.53
CA ASP A 297 3.65 12.02 -10.65
C ASP A 297 3.67 11.51 -9.19
N ILE A 298 4.39 12.17 -8.28
CA ILE A 298 4.47 11.80 -6.86
C ILE A 298 3.30 12.38 -6.06
N THR A 299 2.76 11.62 -5.11
CA THR A 299 1.73 12.09 -4.16
C THR A 299 2.12 11.93 -2.68
N GLY A 300 3.24 11.26 -2.41
CA GLY A 300 3.85 11.19 -1.08
C GLY A 300 4.97 10.17 -1.02
N TYR A 301 5.65 10.11 0.12
CA TYR A 301 6.81 9.25 0.33
C TYR A 301 6.82 8.67 1.75
N PHE A 302 7.58 7.59 1.95
CA PHE A 302 7.70 6.90 3.22
C PHE A 302 9.11 7.08 3.82
N THR A 303 9.19 7.25 5.14
CA THR A 303 10.44 7.46 5.88
C THR A 303 10.47 6.67 7.18
N ARG A 304 11.66 6.38 7.72
CA ARG A 304 11.85 5.72 9.04
C ARG A 304 11.72 6.67 10.24
N THR A 305 11.08 7.80 10.04
CA THR A 305 10.78 8.77 11.08
C THR A 305 9.27 8.84 11.23
N ALA A 306 8.81 8.98 12.47
CA ALA A 306 7.40 9.17 12.78
C ALA A 306 6.75 10.22 11.85
N ALA A 307 5.66 9.83 11.18
CA ALA A 307 4.91 10.70 10.30
C ALA A 307 3.41 10.35 10.39
N SER A 308 2.79 9.92 9.29
CA SER A 308 1.41 9.43 9.31
C SER A 308 1.38 7.94 8.98
N GLY A 309 0.97 7.11 9.95
CA GLY A 309 0.67 5.71 9.69
C GLY A 309 -0.59 5.55 8.85
N TYR A 310 -0.90 4.34 8.41
CA TYR A 310 -2.09 4.00 7.62
C TYR A 310 -3.18 3.36 8.48
N THR A 311 -4.43 3.74 8.22
CA THR A 311 -5.62 3.05 8.72
C THR A 311 -6.47 2.60 7.54
N PRO A 312 -6.55 1.29 7.26
CA PRO A 312 -7.40 0.77 6.21
C PRO A 312 -8.87 0.74 6.64
N MET A 313 -9.75 0.76 5.64
CA MET A 313 -11.20 0.75 5.83
C MET A 313 -11.85 -0.31 4.92
N ALA A 314 -13.03 -0.78 5.29
CA ALA A 314 -13.93 -1.34 4.28
C ALA A 314 -14.30 -0.21 3.30
N PRO A 315 -14.32 -0.44 1.97
CA PRO A 315 -14.58 0.63 1.02
C PRO A 315 -15.94 1.30 1.25
N VAL A 316 -15.96 2.64 1.32
CA VAL A 316 -17.19 3.44 1.48
C VAL A 316 -17.28 4.47 0.37
N ARG A 317 -18.44 4.56 -0.29
CA ARG A 317 -18.70 5.59 -1.30
C ARG A 317 -18.90 6.95 -0.64
N ALA A 318 -18.01 7.89 -0.91
CA ALA A 318 -18.16 9.28 -0.49
C ALA A 318 -18.92 10.11 -1.53
N VAL A 319 -18.65 9.89 -2.81
CA VAL A 319 -19.25 10.66 -3.91
C VAL A 319 -19.79 9.74 -5.00
N ASP A 320 -20.97 10.11 -5.50
CA ASP A 320 -21.54 9.60 -6.74
C ASP A 320 -22.34 10.71 -7.42
N THR A 321 -21.76 11.35 -8.44
CA THR A 321 -22.42 12.46 -9.14
C THR A 321 -23.70 12.04 -9.86
N ARG A 322 -23.91 10.75 -10.10
CA ARG A 322 -25.10 10.26 -10.82
C ARG A 322 -26.34 10.22 -9.94
N SER A 323 -26.15 9.96 -8.65
CA SER A 323 -27.22 9.94 -7.64
C SER A 323 -27.30 11.22 -6.81
N GLY A 324 -26.30 12.11 -6.92
CA GLY A 324 -26.19 13.31 -6.10
C GLY A 324 -25.64 13.03 -4.69
N GLN A 325 -25.00 11.89 -4.48
CA GLN A 325 -24.35 11.57 -3.21
C GLN A 325 -23.04 12.34 -3.09
N GLY A 326 -22.89 13.12 -2.01
CA GLY A 326 -21.65 13.86 -1.70
C GLY A 326 -21.29 15.00 -2.66
N ALA A 327 -22.00 15.15 -3.78
CA ALA A 327 -21.82 16.20 -4.78
C ALA A 327 -23.16 16.45 -5.51
N PRO A 328 -23.35 17.62 -6.17
CA PRO A 328 -24.54 17.88 -6.98
C PRO A 328 -24.78 16.80 -8.03
N GLN A 329 -26.05 16.43 -8.25
CA GLN A 329 -26.41 15.44 -9.25
C GLN A 329 -26.12 15.96 -10.67
N GLY A 330 -25.42 15.16 -11.46
CA GLY A 330 -25.04 15.44 -12.84
C GLY A 330 -23.54 15.45 -13.05
N GLN A 331 -23.14 15.37 -14.33
CA GLN A 331 -21.74 15.32 -14.71
C GLN A 331 -20.96 16.56 -14.27
N VAL A 332 -19.75 16.35 -13.80
CA VAL A 332 -18.77 17.43 -13.57
C VAL A 332 -18.45 18.05 -14.92
N ALA A 333 -18.79 19.33 -15.08
CA ALA A 333 -18.55 20.07 -16.32
C ALA A 333 -17.06 20.01 -16.72
N GLY A 334 -16.79 20.17 -18.02
CA GLY A 334 -15.41 20.27 -18.49
C GLY A 334 -14.70 21.45 -17.84
N ARG A 335 -13.44 21.25 -17.45
CA ARG A 335 -12.65 22.18 -16.63
C ARG A 335 -13.28 22.51 -15.27
N GLY A 336 -14.35 21.82 -14.89
CA GLY A 336 -15.02 21.96 -13.60
C GLY A 336 -14.33 21.16 -12.51
N THR A 337 -14.46 21.62 -11.27
CA THR A 337 -13.93 20.95 -10.08
C THR A 337 -15.07 20.67 -9.10
N ILE A 338 -15.06 19.48 -8.49
CA ILE A 338 -15.88 19.17 -7.32
C ILE A 338 -15.01 19.09 -6.07
N GLY A 339 -15.49 19.63 -4.96
CA GLY A 339 -14.87 19.47 -3.64
C GLY A 339 -15.51 18.32 -2.88
N VAL A 340 -14.70 17.42 -2.34
CA VAL A 340 -15.11 16.20 -1.64
C VAL A 340 -14.75 16.33 -0.17
N GLN A 341 -15.76 16.46 0.70
CA GLN A 341 -15.53 16.50 2.15
C GLN A 341 -15.26 15.10 2.69
N LEU A 342 -14.07 14.91 3.29
CA LEU A 342 -13.63 13.62 3.82
C LEU A 342 -13.30 13.72 5.31
N GLY A 343 -12.44 14.65 5.69
CA GLY A 343 -12.05 14.89 7.08
C GLY A 343 -13.24 15.31 7.93
N GLY A 344 -13.39 14.67 9.09
CA GLY A 344 -14.51 14.87 10.02
C GLY A 344 -15.82 14.15 9.63
N TRP A 345 -15.87 13.50 8.46
CA TRP A 345 -17.06 12.78 7.98
C TRP A 345 -16.79 11.30 7.71
N TYR A 346 -15.85 11.02 6.81
CA TYR A 346 -15.46 9.66 6.42
C TYR A 346 -14.16 9.23 7.07
N VAL A 347 -13.28 10.19 7.37
CA VAL A 347 -11.98 9.97 8.01
C VAL A 347 -11.79 10.99 9.14
N PRO A 348 -10.90 10.75 10.12
CA PRO A 348 -10.61 11.71 11.18
C PRO A 348 -10.21 13.09 10.66
N ALA A 349 -10.51 14.15 11.42
CA ALA A 349 -10.21 15.52 11.02
C ALA A 349 -8.71 15.82 10.90
N ASN A 350 -7.86 15.03 11.58
CA ASN A 350 -6.40 15.12 11.50
C ASN A 350 -5.78 14.17 10.44
N ALA A 351 -6.60 13.54 9.58
CA ALA A 351 -6.08 12.81 8.44
C ALA A 351 -5.27 13.74 7.52
N THR A 352 -4.04 13.34 7.21
CA THR A 352 -3.10 14.12 6.40
C THR A 352 -3.17 13.73 4.92
N ALA A 353 -3.59 12.50 4.62
CA ALA A 353 -3.90 12.01 3.28
C ALA A 353 -4.99 10.94 3.32
N VAL A 354 -5.61 10.70 2.16
CA VAL A 354 -6.62 9.65 1.96
C VAL A 354 -6.20 8.72 0.84
N ALA A 355 -6.50 7.44 0.99
CA ALA A 355 -6.43 6.43 -0.07
C ALA A 355 -7.84 6.21 -0.64
N LEU A 356 -7.99 6.40 -1.94
CA LEU A 356 -9.26 6.42 -2.65
C LEU A 356 -9.22 5.49 -3.87
N ASN A 357 -10.38 5.03 -4.30
CA ASN A 357 -10.62 4.67 -5.69
C ASN A 357 -11.44 5.78 -6.35
N VAL A 358 -10.91 6.36 -7.42
CA VAL A 358 -11.58 7.43 -8.18
C VAL A 358 -11.98 6.88 -9.54
N THR A 359 -13.26 6.95 -9.87
CA THR A 359 -13.82 6.43 -11.12
C THR A 359 -14.39 7.55 -11.97
N ALA A 360 -14.01 7.58 -13.26
CA ALA A 360 -14.71 8.33 -14.29
C ALA A 360 -15.72 7.42 -15.00
N THR A 361 -16.94 7.89 -15.25
CA THR A 361 -17.95 7.15 -16.01
C THR A 361 -18.79 8.07 -16.89
N GLY A 362 -19.21 7.57 -18.05
CA GLY A 362 -19.90 8.35 -19.07
C GLY A 362 -19.19 9.65 -19.53
N PRO A 363 -17.84 9.72 -19.62
CA PRO A 363 -17.17 10.92 -20.13
C PRO A 363 -17.60 11.20 -21.57
N ARG A 364 -17.87 12.46 -21.89
CA ARG A 364 -18.33 12.85 -23.24
C ARG A 364 -17.19 13.03 -24.25
N GLU A 365 -15.95 13.05 -23.78
CA GLU A 365 -14.75 13.12 -24.61
C GLU A 365 -13.55 12.48 -23.88
N ASP A 366 -12.41 12.38 -24.57
CA ASP A 366 -11.16 11.93 -23.97
C ASP A 366 -10.63 12.96 -22.95
N GLY A 367 -10.08 12.48 -21.84
CA GLY A 367 -9.59 13.39 -20.82
C GLY A 367 -8.98 12.69 -19.62
N HIS A 368 -8.94 13.41 -18.51
CA HIS A 368 -8.45 12.89 -17.24
C HIS A 368 -9.14 13.54 -16.04
N LEU A 369 -9.05 12.86 -14.90
CA LEU A 369 -9.34 13.44 -13.59
C LEU A 369 -8.02 13.75 -12.85
N THR A 370 -8.01 14.85 -12.10
CA THR A 370 -6.91 15.25 -11.21
C THR A 370 -7.45 15.43 -9.80
N ALA A 371 -6.91 14.66 -8.84
CA ALA A 371 -7.20 14.80 -7.43
C ALA A 371 -6.08 15.59 -6.73
N TYR A 372 -6.45 16.58 -5.91
CA TYR A 372 -5.50 17.44 -5.21
C TYR A 372 -6.10 18.02 -3.93
N PRO A 373 -5.30 18.38 -2.92
CA PRO A 373 -5.81 19.01 -1.70
C PRO A 373 -6.56 20.31 -2.02
N SER A 374 -7.68 20.55 -1.33
CA SER A 374 -8.34 21.85 -1.34
C SER A 374 -7.43 22.95 -0.79
N GLY A 375 -7.73 24.20 -1.15
CA GLY A 375 -6.88 25.35 -0.80
C GLY A 375 -5.60 25.48 -1.62
N GLN A 376 -5.36 24.58 -2.58
CA GLN A 376 -4.26 24.65 -3.54
C GLN A 376 -4.78 24.82 -4.98
N GLN A 377 -3.92 25.35 -5.86
CA GLN A 377 -4.19 25.35 -7.30
C GLN A 377 -4.11 23.92 -7.85
N ALA A 378 -4.97 23.59 -8.82
CA ALA A 378 -4.91 22.30 -9.50
C ALA A 378 -3.52 22.07 -10.12
N PRO A 379 -2.84 20.96 -9.79
CA PRO A 379 -1.55 20.63 -10.36
C PRO A 379 -1.69 20.13 -11.80
N ASN A 380 -0.60 20.21 -12.58
CA ASN A 380 -0.53 19.63 -13.94
C ASN A 380 -0.17 18.12 -13.88
N THR A 381 -0.96 17.36 -13.14
CA THR A 381 -0.84 15.90 -12.99
C THR A 381 -2.19 15.25 -13.33
N SER A 382 -2.19 13.96 -13.64
CA SER A 382 -3.43 13.20 -13.87
C SER A 382 -3.47 11.98 -12.98
N ASN A 383 -4.64 11.62 -12.46
CA ASN A 383 -4.87 10.40 -11.68
C ASN A 383 -5.61 9.34 -12.49
N VAL A 384 -6.64 9.71 -13.24
CA VAL A 384 -7.44 8.78 -14.05
C VAL A 384 -7.43 9.29 -15.48
N ASN A 385 -7.01 8.50 -16.46
CA ASN A 385 -7.10 8.84 -17.88
C ASN A 385 -8.19 8.01 -18.55
N PHE A 386 -9.03 8.65 -19.35
CA PHE A 386 -10.21 8.01 -19.94
C PHE A 386 -10.43 8.41 -21.40
N LYS A 387 -11.10 7.52 -22.12
CA LYS A 387 -11.69 7.77 -23.43
C LYS A 387 -13.18 8.10 -23.32
N ALA A 388 -13.73 8.77 -24.32
CA ALA A 388 -15.17 9.02 -24.41
C ALA A 388 -15.98 7.71 -24.21
N GLY A 389 -17.01 7.76 -23.36
CA GLY A 389 -17.87 6.63 -23.00
C GLY A 389 -17.24 5.58 -22.07
N GLN A 390 -15.96 5.67 -21.73
CA GLN A 390 -15.28 4.69 -20.88
C GLN A 390 -15.71 4.82 -19.41
N THR A 391 -15.86 3.68 -18.72
CA THR A 391 -15.83 3.64 -17.26
C THR A 391 -14.47 3.09 -16.81
N VAL A 392 -13.74 3.85 -16.01
CA VAL A 392 -12.38 3.49 -15.57
C VAL A 392 -12.09 4.08 -14.20
N ALA A 393 -11.47 3.27 -13.35
CA ALA A 393 -11.00 3.66 -12.02
C ALA A 393 -9.49 3.59 -11.93
N ASN A 394 -8.92 4.36 -11.01
CA ASN A 394 -7.55 4.21 -10.54
C ASN A 394 -7.51 4.42 -9.02
N SER A 395 -6.55 3.78 -8.35
CA SER A 395 -6.21 4.08 -6.96
C SER A 395 -5.56 5.47 -6.87
N VAL A 396 -5.89 6.21 -5.82
CA VAL A 396 -5.41 7.58 -5.61
C VAL A 396 -5.05 7.76 -4.13
N VAL A 397 -3.79 8.09 -3.85
CA VAL A 397 -3.39 8.67 -2.57
C VAL A 397 -3.24 10.17 -2.76
N VAL A 398 -3.93 10.97 -1.96
CA VAL A 398 -3.96 12.43 -2.11
C VAL A 398 -3.96 13.12 -0.74
N PRO A 399 -3.16 14.20 -0.55
CA PRO A 399 -3.21 14.99 0.67
C PRO A 399 -4.59 15.60 0.90
N VAL A 400 -4.99 15.73 2.16
CA VAL A 400 -6.23 16.41 2.55
C VAL A 400 -5.92 17.89 2.79
N GLY A 401 -6.74 18.80 2.24
CA GLY A 401 -6.59 20.22 2.49
C GLY A 401 -7.03 20.64 3.90
N PRO A 402 -6.73 21.86 4.33
CA PRO A 402 -6.95 22.31 5.72
C PRO A 402 -8.43 22.37 6.14
N ASP A 403 -9.36 22.33 5.19
CA ASP A 403 -10.81 22.24 5.44
C ASP A 403 -11.35 20.80 5.43
N GLY A 404 -10.45 19.80 5.42
CA GLY A 404 -10.82 18.38 5.37
C GLY A 404 -11.26 17.88 3.99
N LYS A 405 -11.05 18.67 2.92
CA LYS A 405 -11.47 18.32 1.56
C LYS A 405 -10.34 17.90 0.63
N VAL A 406 -10.74 17.19 -0.42
CA VAL A 406 -9.97 16.96 -1.64
C VAL A 406 -10.78 17.51 -2.81
N ASN A 407 -10.11 18.12 -3.79
CA ASN A 407 -10.71 18.54 -5.03
C ASN A 407 -10.49 17.49 -6.12
N VAL A 408 -11.51 17.25 -6.96
CA VAL A 408 -11.40 16.45 -8.19
C VAL A 408 -11.75 17.34 -9.39
N LEU A 409 -10.75 17.64 -10.21
CA LEU A 409 -10.88 18.40 -11.45
C LEU A 409 -11.17 17.45 -12.62
N ASN A 410 -12.16 17.78 -13.44
CA ASN A 410 -12.33 17.23 -14.77
C ASN A 410 -11.43 18.00 -15.77
N GLY A 411 -10.35 17.36 -16.19
CA GLY A 411 -9.38 17.91 -17.15
C GLY A 411 -9.84 17.87 -18.61
N ALA A 412 -11.02 17.32 -18.92
CA ALA A 412 -11.65 17.41 -20.23
C ALA A 412 -12.37 18.75 -20.43
N TRP A 413 -12.75 19.07 -21.66
CA TRP A 413 -13.64 20.17 -22.05
C TRP A 413 -15.12 19.79 -22.00
N ALA A 414 -15.46 18.50 -22.08
CA ALA A 414 -16.82 18.01 -21.90
C ALA A 414 -17.00 17.30 -20.54
N GLY A 415 -18.27 17.07 -20.16
CA GLY A 415 -18.61 16.53 -18.84
C GLY A 415 -18.30 15.04 -18.66
N THR A 416 -18.07 14.64 -17.41
CA THR A 416 -17.97 13.23 -16.97
C THR A 416 -18.62 13.06 -15.60
N ASP A 417 -19.19 11.89 -15.32
CA ASP A 417 -19.56 11.54 -13.96
C ASP A 417 -18.33 11.08 -13.18
N VAL A 418 -18.34 11.32 -11.87
CA VAL A 418 -17.25 11.00 -10.95
C VAL A 418 -17.81 10.24 -9.75
N ILE A 419 -17.13 9.14 -9.40
CA ILE A 419 -17.39 8.36 -8.19
C ILE A 419 -16.09 8.35 -7.36
N VAL A 420 -16.23 8.54 -6.06
CA VAL A 420 -15.11 8.48 -5.11
C VAL A 420 -15.46 7.51 -4.00
N ASP A 421 -14.71 6.41 -3.92
CA ASP A 421 -14.78 5.44 -2.84
C ASP A 421 -13.53 5.60 -1.95
N VAL A 422 -13.72 5.67 -0.63
CA VAL A 422 -12.65 5.78 0.37
C VAL A 422 -12.26 4.37 0.84
N VAL A 423 -10.97 4.03 0.78
CA VAL A 423 -10.45 2.71 1.18
C VAL A 423 -9.51 2.76 2.39
N GLY A 424 -9.07 3.95 2.78
CA GLY A 424 -8.28 4.17 3.99
C GLY A 424 -7.75 5.59 4.07
N TYR A 425 -6.99 5.88 5.12
CA TYR A 425 -6.39 7.20 5.35
C TYR A 425 -5.05 7.10 6.05
N TYR A 426 -4.29 8.18 5.98
CA TYR A 426 -3.06 8.38 6.73
C TYR A 426 -3.25 9.48 7.77
N SER A 427 -2.84 9.24 9.01
CA SER A 427 -2.87 10.25 10.07
C SER A 427 -1.76 10.02 11.10
N PRO A 428 -1.39 11.03 11.91
CA PRO A 428 -0.43 10.85 12.99
C PRO A 428 -0.85 9.81 14.04
N ASP A 429 -2.17 9.60 14.22
CA ASP A 429 -2.71 8.64 15.20
C ASP A 429 -2.87 7.23 14.62
N SER A 430 -2.72 7.08 13.30
CA SER A 430 -2.78 5.79 12.63
C SER A 430 -1.52 4.98 12.92
N SER A 431 -1.69 3.69 13.22
CA SER A 431 -0.58 2.83 13.68
C SER A 431 0.06 1.98 12.57
N GLY A 432 -0.54 1.88 11.38
CA GLY A 432 -0.04 1.02 10.31
C GLY A 432 1.19 1.58 9.60
N SER A 433 2.38 1.13 9.97
CA SER A 433 3.62 1.48 9.27
C SER A 433 3.84 0.55 8.07
N PHE A 434 4.30 1.11 6.95
CA PHE A 434 4.51 0.36 5.72
C PHE A 434 5.76 -0.50 5.79
N MET A 435 5.60 -1.79 5.44
CA MET A 435 6.62 -2.81 5.28
C MET A 435 6.63 -3.27 3.83
N PRO A 436 7.67 -2.94 3.04
CA PRO A 436 7.78 -3.47 1.69
C PRO A 436 8.09 -4.97 1.72
N VAL A 437 7.68 -5.68 0.67
CA VAL A 437 8.16 -7.04 0.40
C VAL A 437 8.72 -7.10 -1.02
N THR A 438 9.55 -8.11 -1.29
CA THR A 438 9.90 -8.42 -2.68
C THR A 438 8.62 -8.76 -3.44
N PRO A 439 8.27 -8.02 -4.52
CA PRO A 439 6.99 -8.24 -5.19
C PRO A 439 6.83 -9.67 -5.69
N GLY A 440 5.70 -10.29 -5.36
CA GLY A 440 5.47 -11.71 -5.60
C GLY A 440 4.03 -12.00 -5.98
N ARG A 441 3.83 -13.02 -6.82
CA ARG A 441 2.50 -13.47 -7.21
C ARG A 441 1.88 -14.33 -6.12
N MET A 442 0.73 -13.91 -5.62
CA MET A 442 -0.07 -14.68 -4.67
C MET A 442 -1.09 -15.56 -5.38
N LEU A 443 -1.76 -15.01 -6.40
CA LEU A 443 -2.82 -15.69 -7.13
C LEU A 443 -2.66 -15.49 -8.64
N ASP A 444 -2.88 -16.57 -9.41
CA ASP A 444 -3.07 -16.54 -10.86
C ASP A 444 -4.16 -17.54 -11.25
N THR A 445 -5.39 -17.06 -11.49
CA THR A 445 -6.51 -17.97 -11.77
C THR A 445 -6.35 -18.75 -13.08
N ARG A 446 -5.44 -18.31 -13.96
CA ARG A 446 -5.13 -19.01 -15.22
C ARG A 446 -4.33 -20.29 -15.01
N ALA A 447 -3.66 -20.42 -13.86
CA ALA A 447 -2.69 -21.49 -13.61
C ALA A 447 -2.96 -22.31 -12.33
N TRP A 448 -3.89 -21.89 -11.46
CA TRP A 448 -4.11 -22.51 -10.15
C TRP A 448 -5.03 -23.76 -10.12
N GLY A 449 -5.66 -24.11 -11.24
CA GLY A 449 -6.51 -25.32 -11.35
C GLY A 449 -7.99 -25.18 -10.95
N GLN A 450 -8.44 -24.08 -10.35
CA GLN A 450 -9.87 -23.86 -10.01
C GLN A 450 -10.67 -23.11 -11.09
N GLY A 451 -9.99 -22.70 -12.18
CA GLY A 451 -10.60 -21.93 -13.27
C GLY A 451 -10.75 -20.42 -12.97
N PRO A 452 -11.36 -19.66 -13.89
CA PRO A 452 -11.55 -18.21 -13.72
C PRO A 452 -12.57 -17.91 -12.60
N MET A 453 -12.60 -16.66 -12.15
CA MET A 453 -13.67 -16.17 -11.27
C MET A 453 -15.03 -16.28 -11.96
N TYR A 454 -16.02 -16.90 -11.31
CA TYR A 454 -17.39 -16.94 -11.83
C TYR A 454 -18.01 -15.55 -11.91
N SER A 455 -18.95 -15.39 -12.85
CA SER A 455 -19.81 -14.22 -12.94
C SER A 455 -20.48 -13.98 -11.60
N ARG A 456 -20.46 -12.74 -11.12
CA ARG A 456 -21.03 -12.34 -9.81
C ARG A 456 -20.39 -13.04 -8.59
N GLY A 457 -19.48 -13.99 -8.76
CA GLY A 457 -18.82 -14.70 -7.66
C GLY A 457 -17.67 -13.89 -7.03
N TYR A 458 -17.02 -14.48 -6.04
CA TYR A 458 -15.84 -13.91 -5.42
C TYR A 458 -14.80 -14.98 -5.06
N ILE A 459 -13.54 -14.58 -4.96
CA ILE A 459 -12.45 -15.40 -4.39
C ILE A 459 -12.09 -14.78 -3.05
N TRP A 460 -12.07 -15.59 -1.99
CA TRP A 460 -11.57 -15.18 -0.67
C TRP A 460 -10.12 -15.62 -0.52
N MET A 461 -9.26 -14.75 0.01
CA MET A 461 -7.83 -15.01 0.20
C MET A 461 -7.44 -14.82 1.67
N PRO A 462 -7.01 -15.87 2.38
CA PRO A 462 -6.48 -15.75 3.73
C PRO A 462 -5.01 -15.34 3.69
N ILE A 463 -4.74 -14.04 3.54
CA ILE A 463 -3.39 -13.50 3.32
C ILE A 463 -2.54 -13.59 4.58
N SER A 464 -3.06 -13.19 5.75
CA SER A 464 -2.33 -13.14 7.02
C SER A 464 -3.10 -13.80 8.17
N HIS A 465 -3.80 -14.90 7.89
CA HIS A 465 -4.66 -15.54 8.89
C HIS A 465 -3.88 -15.97 10.14
N GLY A 466 -4.32 -15.51 11.31
CA GLY A 466 -3.66 -15.80 12.59
C GLY A 466 -2.45 -14.90 12.90
N GLU A 467 -2.05 -14.02 11.99
CA GLU A 467 -1.00 -13.04 12.23
C GLU A 467 -1.55 -11.81 12.95
N GLN A 468 -0.88 -11.43 14.04
CA GLN A 468 -1.22 -10.22 14.78
C GLN A 468 -0.53 -9.01 14.15
N GLY A 469 -1.16 -7.84 14.30
CA GLY A 469 -0.58 -6.57 13.91
C GLY A 469 -0.63 -6.23 12.41
N ILE A 470 -1.12 -7.12 11.54
CA ILE A 470 -1.30 -6.76 10.13
C ILE A 470 -2.57 -5.92 9.96
N ALA A 471 -2.40 -4.63 9.65
CA ALA A 471 -3.51 -3.70 9.42
C ALA A 471 -4.11 -3.89 8.01
N GLY A 472 -3.26 -4.06 7.01
CA GLY A 472 -3.69 -4.16 5.61
C GLY A 472 -2.56 -4.42 4.64
N TYR A 473 -2.88 -4.52 3.36
CA TYR A 473 -1.97 -4.94 2.30
C TYR A 473 -1.86 -3.92 1.19
N VAL A 474 -0.71 -3.90 0.54
CA VAL A 474 -0.49 -3.22 -0.74
C VAL A 474 -0.38 -4.29 -1.82
N LEU A 475 -1.42 -4.39 -2.65
CA LEU A 475 -1.54 -5.37 -3.72
C LEU A 475 -1.60 -4.66 -5.07
N ASN A 476 -1.26 -5.38 -6.14
CA ASN A 476 -1.69 -5.04 -7.48
C ASN A 476 -2.61 -6.15 -7.97
N THR A 477 -3.83 -5.79 -8.34
CA THR A 477 -4.78 -6.73 -8.93
C THR A 477 -4.80 -6.53 -10.43
N THR A 478 -4.80 -7.62 -11.20
CA THR A 478 -4.98 -7.56 -12.65
C THR A 478 -6.12 -8.48 -13.05
N VAL A 479 -7.10 -7.93 -13.75
CA VAL A 479 -8.17 -8.71 -14.38
C VAL A 479 -7.85 -8.88 -15.86
N THR A 480 -7.97 -10.11 -16.38
CA THR A 480 -7.71 -10.45 -17.78
C THR A 480 -8.69 -11.50 -18.28
N ASN A 481 -8.63 -11.85 -19.58
CA ASN A 481 -9.59 -12.75 -20.23
C ASN A 481 -11.06 -12.36 -19.96
N THR A 482 -11.31 -11.05 -19.90
CA THR A 482 -12.62 -10.47 -19.60
C THR A 482 -13.59 -10.77 -20.74
N LYS A 483 -14.75 -11.39 -20.45
CA LYS A 483 -15.73 -11.74 -21.49
C LYS A 483 -16.88 -10.74 -21.62
N ASP A 484 -17.15 -9.99 -20.56
CA ASP A 484 -18.13 -8.91 -20.52
C ASP A 484 -17.54 -7.70 -19.79
N ALA A 485 -18.17 -6.54 -19.92
CA ALA A 485 -17.85 -5.37 -19.11
C ALA A 485 -18.17 -5.61 -17.63
N GLY A 486 -17.39 -4.99 -16.75
CA GLY A 486 -17.60 -5.12 -15.32
C GLY A 486 -16.55 -4.40 -14.50
N PHE A 487 -16.53 -4.73 -13.21
CA PHE A 487 -15.58 -4.18 -12.27
C PHE A 487 -15.23 -5.18 -11.17
N LEU A 488 -14.07 -4.96 -10.55
CA LEU A 488 -13.61 -5.72 -9.41
C LEU A 488 -13.95 -4.90 -8.17
N SER A 489 -14.50 -5.54 -7.14
CA SER A 489 -14.50 -4.96 -5.79
C SER A 489 -13.58 -5.76 -4.89
N VAL A 490 -12.81 -5.06 -4.06
CA VAL A 490 -11.96 -5.70 -3.05
C VAL A 490 -12.39 -5.20 -1.67
N ALA A 491 -12.65 -6.12 -0.74
CA ALA A 491 -13.13 -5.77 0.60
C ALA A 491 -12.57 -6.73 1.65
N PRO A 492 -12.37 -6.28 2.90
CA PRO A 492 -12.06 -7.17 3.99
C PRO A 492 -13.23 -8.13 4.25
N ASP A 493 -12.88 -9.32 4.71
CA ASP A 493 -13.83 -10.36 5.06
C ASP A 493 -13.76 -10.63 6.58
N THR A 494 -14.93 -10.63 7.22
CA THR A 494 -15.09 -10.91 8.65
C THR A 494 -15.16 -12.39 8.98
N ASN A 495 -15.21 -13.27 7.98
CA ASN A 495 -15.17 -14.72 8.16
C ASN A 495 -13.72 -15.21 8.38
N THR A 496 -13.59 -16.34 9.07
CA THR A 496 -12.32 -17.07 9.20
C THR A 496 -12.19 -18.14 8.11
N PRO A 497 -10.97 -18.60 7.80
CA PRO A 497 -10.77 -19.75 6.92
C PRO A 497 -11.48 -21.01 7.43
N ASP A 498 -11.47 -21.25 8.75
CA ASP A 498 -12.18 -22.39 9.36
C ASP A 498 -13.68 -22.34 9.07
N GLN A 499 -14.30 -21.15 9.13
CA GLN A 499 -15.72 -20.99 8.83
C GLN A 499 -16.05 -21.35 7.38
N TYR A 500 -15.20 -20.97 6.42
CA TYR A 500 -15.36 -21.37 5.03
C TYR A 500 -15.16 -22.88 4.82
N GLU A 501 -14.19 -23.47 5.52
CA GLU A 501 -13.90 -24.90 5.42
C GLU A 501 -15.01 -25.75 6.04
N SER A 502 -15.70 -25.25 7.08
CA SER A 502 -16.85 -25.91 7.71
C SER A 502 -18.21 -25.54 7.10
N GLY A 503 -18.28 -24.63 6.12
CA GLY A 503 -19.55 -24.17 5.53
C GLY A 503 -20.44 -23.39 6.48
N THR A 504 -19.84 -22.72 7.47
CA THR A 504 -20.52 -21.94 8.52
C THR A 504 -20.26 -20.44 8.39
N GLU A 505 -19.70 -20.01 7.27
CA GLU A 505 -19.43 -18.60 6.98
C GLU A 505 -20.70 -17.76 7.01
N ALA A 506 -20.57 -16.55 7.56
CA ALA A 506 -21.63 -15.55 7.49
C ALA A 506 -21.72 -15.00 6.07
N GLN A 507 -22.96 -14.77 5.62
CA GLN A 507 -23.21 -14.19 4.31
C GLN A 507 -22.75 -12.72 4.27
N LEU A 508 -21.82 -12.41 3.36
CA LEU A 508 -21.29 -11.07 3.19
C LEU A 508 -22.18 -10.20 2.31
N THR A 509 -22.14 -8.89 2.58
CA THR A 509 -22.78 -7.89 1.71
C THR A 509 -21.86 -7.56 0.56
N ARG A 510 -22.35 -7.76 -0.66
CA ARG A 510 -21.63 -7.42 -1.89
C ARG A 510 -21.22 -5.93 -1.88
N PRO A 511 -19.93 -5.60 -1.99
CA PRO A 511 -19.50 -4.21 -2.09
C PRO A 511 -19.93 -3.58 -3.42
N THR A 512 -20.12 -2.27 -3.42
CA THR A 512 -20.43 -1.48 -4.64
C THR A 512 -19.24 -0.65 -5.13
N ALA A 513 -18.18 -0.57 -4.33
CA ALA A 513 -16.97 0.17 -4.66
C ALA A 513 -16.22 -0.46 -5.84
N SER A 514 -15.73 0.37 -6.75
CA SER A 514 -14.96 -0.09 -7.91
C SER A 514 -13.47 0.03 -7.64
N THR A 515 -12.78 -1.10 -7.53
CA THR A 515 -11.32 -1.13 -7.50
C THR A 515 -10.77 -0.91 -8.90
N LEU A 516 -11.26 -1.63 -9.91
CA LEU A 516 -10.91 -1.41 -11.32
C LEU A 516 -12.10 -1.74 -12.20
N ASN A 517 -12.16 -1.18 -13.41
CA ASN A 517 -13.25 -1.38 -14.36
C ASN A 517 -12.69 -1.82 -15.72
N TRP A 518 -13.41 -2.68 -16.42
CA TRP A 518 -13.01 -3.19 -17.73
C TRP A 518 -14.19 -3.28 -18.70
N THR A 519 -13.85 -3.36 -19.97
CA THR A 519 -14.73 -3.87 -21.04
C THR A 519 -14.24 -5.26 -21.46
N ALA A 520 -15.06 -6.01 -22.18
CA ALA A 520 -14.66 -7.31 -22.73
C ALA A 520 -13.34 -7.23 -23.53
N GLY A 521 -12.51 -8.26 -23.39
CA GLY A 521 -11.23 -8.44 -24.07
C GLY A 521 -10.10 -7.57 -23.54
N LYS A 522 -10.26 -6.87 -22.41
CA LYS A 522 -9.22 -6.01 -21.83
C LYS A 522 -8.52 -6.67 -20.66
N THR A 523 -7.22 -6.36 -20.54
CA THR A 523 -6.42 -6.59 -19.33
C THR A 523 -6.29 -5.28 -18.59
N VAL A 524 -6.71 -5.24 -17.32
CA VAL A 524 -6.73 -4.00 -16.53
C VAL A 524 -6.14 -4.27 -15.15
N PRO A 525 -5.06 -3.58 -14.77
CA PRO A 525 -4.55 -3.60 -13.41
C PRO A 525 -4.97 -2.37 -12.60
N ASN A 526 -4.99 -2.51 -11.28
CA ASN A 526 -4.98 -1.38 -10.36
C ASN A 526 -4.34 -1.78 -9.01
N LEU A 527 -3.66 -0.82 -8.38
CA LEU A 527 -3.22 -0.92 -7.00
C LEU A 527 -4.41 -1.05 -6.06
N VAL A 528 -4.26 -1.85 -5.01
CA VAL A 528 -5.24 -2.04 -3.96
C VAL A 528 -4.57 -1.87 -2.60
N GLN A 529 -5.11 -0.96 -1.80
CA GLN A 529 -4.82 -0.90 -0.37
C GLN A 529 -5.97 -1.54 0.39
N ALA A 530 -5.86 -2.82 0.69
CA ALA A 530 -6.92 -3.61 1.30
C ALA A 530 -6.74 -3.69 2.82
N SER A 531 -7.85 -3.63 3.57
CA SER A 531 -7.86 -3.97 5.00
C SER A 531 -7.61 -5.47 5.19
N SER A 532 -6.91 -5.85 6.26
CA SER A 532 -6.77 -7.26 6.66
C SER A 532 -8.06 -7.85 7.23
N GLY A 533 -9.04 -7.01 7.59
CA GLY A 533 -10.20 -7.45 8.38
C GLY A 533 -9.85 -7.83 9.82
N GLY A 534 -8.65 -7.48 10.29
CA GLY A 534 -8.12 -7.88 11.60
C GLY A 534 -7.44 -9.25 11.56
N VAL A 535 -7.49 -9.98 12.68
CA VAL A 535 -6.76 -11.26 12.87
C VAL A 535 -7.22 -12.39 11.93
N ASN A 536 -8.38 -12.23 11.31
CA ASN A 536 -8.86 -13.18 10.32
C ASN A 536 -7.97 -13.16 9.07
N GLY A 537 -7.45 -11.98 8.70
CA GLY A 537 -6.52 -11.82 7.59
C GLY A 537 -7.11 -12.18 6.22
N VAL A 538 -8.43 -12.09 6.05
CA VAL A 538 -9.12 -12.52 4.83
C VAL A 538 -9.57 -11.32 3.98
N VAL A 539 -9.30 -11.40 2.68
CA VAL A 539 -9.71 -10.40 1.68
C VAL A 539 -10.49 -11.06 0.56
N ASP A 540 -11.60 -10.46 0.19
CA ASP A 540 -12.42 -10.91 -0.92
C ASP A 540 -12.20 -10.08 -2.18
N PHE A 541 -12.15 -10.78 -3.31
CA PHE A 541 -12.10 -10.22 -4.65
C PHE A 541 -13.40 -10.60 -5.36
N TRP A 542 -14.26 -9.61 -5.62
CA TRP A 542 -15.60 -9.81 -6.17
C TRP A 542 -15.62 -9.50 -7.67
N ASN A 543 -15.99 -10.47 -8.49
CA ASN A 543 -16.28 -10.23 -9.90
C ASN A 543 -17.70 -9.65 -10.03
N GLN A 544 -17.81 -8.39 -10.46
CA GLN A 544 -19.09 -7.70 -10.59
C GLN A 544 -19.64 -7.74 -12.02
N SER A 545 -18.97 -8.44 -12.94
CA SER A 545 -19.48 -8.70 -14.29
C SER A 545 -20.48 -9.86 -14.31
N TRP A 546 -21.14 -10.00 -15.45
CA TRP A 546 -22.08 -11.08 -15.73
C TRP A 546 -21.46 -12.29 -16.42
N ASP A 547 -20.13 -12.32 -16.57
CA ASP A 547 -19.40 -13.45 -17.13
C ASP A 547 -18.13 -13.74 -16.30
N THR A 548 -17.48 -14.84 -16.62
CA THR A 548 -16.19 -15.26 -16.09
C THR A 548 -15.07 -14.30 -16.44
N THR A 549 -14.10 -14.17 -15.53
CA THR A 549 -12.87 -13.42 -15.77
C THR A 549 -11.70 -14.00 -14.97
N ASP A 550 -10.48 -13.84 -15.47
CA ASP A 550 -9.29 -14.22 -14.71
C ASP A 550 -8.81 -13.08 -13.81
N LEU A 551 -8.27 -13.46 -12.64
CA LEU A 551 -7.68 -12.58 -11.65
C LEU A 551 -6.24 -13.00 -11.34
N ILE A 552 -5.38 -11.99 -11.28
CA ILE A 552 -4.02 -12.09 -10.80
C ILE A 552 -3.90 -11.14 -9.61
N VAL A 553 -3.29 -11.62 -8.52
CA VAL A 553 -3.00 -10.79 -7.34
C VAL A 553 -1.51 -10.90 -7.03
N ASP A 554 -0.82 -9.78 -7.11
CA ASP A 554 0.58 -9.64 -6.74
C ASP A 554 0.67 -8.77 -5.46
N ILE A 555 1.52 -9.15 -4.50
CA ILE A 555 1.77 -8.38 -3.25
C ILE A 555 3.03 -7.53 -3.39
N PHE A 556 3.00 -6.31 -2.86
CA PHE A 556 4.12 -5.34 -2.87
C PHE A 556 4.54 -4.89 -1.48
N GLY A 557 3.66 -5.07 -0.48
CA GLY A 557 3.95 -4.79 0.92
C GLY A 557 2.72 -4.94 1.78
N TYR A 558 2.87 -4.65 3.06
CA TYR A 558 1.78 -4.63 4.04
C TYR A 558 1.96 -3.48 5.02
N TYR A 559 0.91 -3.16 5.75
CA TYR A 559 0.93 -2.20 6.86
C TYR A 559 0.85 -2.98 8.16
N GLU A 560 1.80 -2.73 9.06
CA GLU A 560 1.89 -3.40 10.36
C GLU A 560 1.69 -2.38 11.48
N THR A 561 0.84 -2.71 12.45
CA THR A 561 0.60 -1.88 13.63
C THR A 561 1.75 -1.98 14.62
N LYS A 562 1.89 -0.94 15.45
CA LYS A 562 2.81 -0.88 16.59
C LYS A 562 2.68 -2.08 17.55
#